data_AF-A0AAD6A740-F1
#
_entry.id   AF-A0AAD6A740-F1
#
_cell.length_a   1.000
_cell.length_b   1.000
_cell.length_c   1.000
_cell.angle_alpha   90.00
_cell.angle_beta   90.00
_cell.angle_gamma   90.00
#
_symmetry.space_group_name_H-M   'P 1'
#
loop_
_entity.id
_entity.type
_entity.pdbx_description
1 polymer ?
#
loop_
_entity_poly.entity_id
_entity_poly.type
_entity_poly.pdbx_seq_one_letter_code
_entity_poly.pdbx_strand_id
1 'polypeptide(L)'
;MFSQELLTNGELNHFSLKERMVEIGKRWHKLSQIQKDKYKKQVEEQQGVYKVLLEAWIQGLSPQDRAVYTQFTSTKRRSSTKARSPPPSKVCVTVKKAASSRATAQTLSVNKRSMAYRAKQDMSDSDEEKSDSSDSDEDDETSGSSDSEEEDENEEEDDEDRSSSEESSDSESD
;
A
#
# COMPACT_ATOMS: atom_id res chain seq x y z
N MET A 1 -19.12 -6.59 -3.06
CA MET A 1 -20.45 -7.19 -3.30
C MET A 1 -21.53 -6.56 -2.42
N PHE A 2 -21.39 -6.54 -1.08
CA PHE A 2 -22.40 -6.00 -0.17
C PHE A 2 -22.95 -4.60 -0.53
N SER A 3 -22.08 -3.59 -0.66
CA SER A 3 -22.53 -2.22 -0.97
C SER A 3 -23.25 -2.14 -2.31
N GLN A 4 -22.78 -2.89 -3.32
CA GLN A 4 -23.39 -2.92 -4.64
C GLN A 4 -24.79 -3.52 -4.61
N GLU A 5 -25.00 -4.61 -3.86
CA GLU A 5 -26.32 -5.22 -3.67
C GLU A 5 -27.32 -4.21 -3.09
N LEU A 6 -26.95 -3.53 -2.01
CA LEU A 6 -27.84 -2.56 -1.35
C LEU A 6 -28.14 -1.32 -2.22
N LEU A 7 -27.21 -0.92 -3.10
CA LEU A 7 -27.45 0.17 -4.04
C LEU A 7 -28.33 -0.24 -5.21
N THR A 8 -28.22 -1.50 -5.66
CA THR A 8 -28.92 -1.99 -6.85
C THR A 8 -30.35 -2.44 -6.51
N ASN A 9 -30.56 -3.04 -5.34
CA ASN A 9 -31.87 -3.49 -4.88
C ASN A 9 -32.84 -2.33 -4.56
N GLY A 10 -32.32 -1.11 -4.43
CA GLY A 10 -33.13 0.10 -4.29
C GLY A 10 -33.74 0.32 -2.91
N GLU A 11 -33.47 -0.56 -1.93
CA GLU A 11 -33.96 -0.44 -0.55
C GLU A 11 -33.61 0.92 0.11
N LEU A 12 -32.50 1.54 -0.30
CA LEU A 12 -32.02 2.81 0.24
C LEU A 12 -32.36 4.02 -0.64
N ASN A 13 -33.17 3.87 -1.70
CA ASN A 13 -33.42 4.95 -2.68
C ASN A 13 -34.17 6.16 -2.12
N HIS A 14 -34.73 6.07 -0.92
CA HIS A 14 -35.33 7.20 -0.21
C HIS A 14 -34.29 8.15 0.41
N PHE A 15 -33.03 7.73 0.47
CA PHE A 15 -31.91 8.55 0.92
C PHE A 15 -31.14 9.15 -0.25
N SER A 16 -30.49 10.30 -0.04
CA SER A 16 -29.49 10.81 -0.99
C SER A 16 -28.31 9.83 -1.12
N LEU A 17 -27.55 9.86 -2.22
CA LEU A 17 -26.42 8.94 -2.41
C LEU A 17 -25.39 9.00 -1.27
N LYS A 18 -25.13 10.20 -0.73
CA LYS A 18 -24.23 10.39 0.40
C LYS A 18 -24.74 9.65 1.64
N GLU A 19 -26.02 9.79 1.95
CA GLU A 19 -26.66 9.10 3.07
C GLU A 19 -26.72 7.58 2.84
N ARG A 20 -26.94 7.13 1.59
CA ARG A 20 -26.86 5.70 1.22
C ARG A 20 -25.50 5.11 1.55
N MET A 21 -24.40 5.81 1.24
CA MET A 21 -23.04 5.35 1.55
C MET A 21 -22.81 5.22 3.06
N VAL A 22 -23.28 6.20 3.84
CA VAL A 22 -23.17 6.18 5.30
C VAL A 22 -23.97 5.00 5.88
N GLU A 23 -25.21 4.80 5.44
CA GLU A 23 -26.06 3.72 5.93
C GLU A 23 -25.51 2.33 5.55
N ILE A 24 -24.98 2.18 4.34
CA ILE A 24 -24.27 0.96 3.93
C ILE A 24 -23.08 0.69 4.86
N GLY A 25 -22.30 1.72 5.20
CA GLY A 25 -21.20 1.61 6.17
C GLY A 25 -21.69 1.11 7.54
N LYS A 26 -22.79 1.67 8.05
CA LYS A 26 -23.39 1.23 9.32
C LYS A 26 -23.84 -0.23 9.26
N ARG A 27 -24.53 -0.64 8.19
CA ARG A 27 -24.99 -2.02 8.03
C ARG A 27 -23.82 -3.00 7.89
N TRP A 28 -22.75 -2.63 7.18
CA TRP A 28 -21.53 -3.44 7.05
C TRP A 28 -20.86 -3.71 8.39
N HIS A 29 -20.73 -2.69 9.26
CA HIS A 29 -20.13 -2.86 10.58
C HIS A 29 -20.93 -3.80 11.49
N LYS A 30 -22.26 -3.85 11.31
CA LYS A 30 -23.15 -4.76 12.08
C LYS A 30 -23.10 -6.22 11.61
N LEU A 31 -22.53 -6.52 10.45
CA LEU A 31 -22.43 -7.89 9.96
C LEU A 31 -21.42 -8.71 10.78
N SER A 32 -21.72 -9.99 10.98
CA SER A 32 -20.76 -10.94 11.55
C SER A 32 -19.62 -11.23 10.56
N GLN A 33 -18.50 -11.75 11.07
CA GLN A 33 -17.34 -12.08 10.22
C GLN A 33 -17.71 -13.09 9.12
N ILE A 34 -18.50 -14.12 9.44
CA ILE A 34 -18.97 -15.14 8.49
C ILE A 34 -19.75 -14.49 7.33
N GLN A 35 -20.58 -13.47 7.62
CA GLN A 35 -21.32 -12.75 6.59
C GLN A 35 -20.39 -11.91 5.70
N LYS A 36 -19.39 -11.25 6.30
CA LYS A 36 -18.37 -10.49 5.55
C LYS A 36 -17.56 -11.42 4.64
N ASP A 37 -17.20 -12.61 5.13
CA ASP A 37 -16.47 -13.62 4.37
C ASP A 37 -17.29 -14.16 3.19
N LYS A 38 -18.61 -14.33 3.34
CA LYS A 38 -19.51 -14.66 2.21
C LYS A 38 -19.40 -13.62 1.10
N TYR A 39 -19.44 -12.33 1.44
CA TYR A 39 -19.30 -11.26 0.44
C TYR A 39 -17.90 -11.20 -0.16
N LYS A 40 -16.85 -11.52 0.61
CA LYS A 40 -15.48 -11.65 0.11
C LYS A 40 -15.37 -12.78 -0.91
N LYS A 41 -15.91 -13.96 -0.61
CA LYS A 41 -15.96 -15.09 -1.53
C LYS A 41 -16.68 -14.74 -2.84
N GLN A 42 -17.80 -14.02 -2.78
CA GLN A 42 -18.49 -13.55 -3.99
C GLN A 42 -17.63 -12.58 -4.82
N VAL A 43 -16.81 -11.73 -4.19
CA VAL A 43 -15.87 -10.88 -4.93
C VAL A 43 -14.85 -11.73 -5.69
N GLU A 44 -14.26 -12.74 -5.05
CA GLU A 44 -13.27 -13.64 -5.66
C GLU A 44 -13.87 -14.41 -6.84
N GLU A 45 -15.08 -14.96 -6.68
CA GLU A 45 -15.82 -15.63 -7.74
C GLU A 45 -16.10 -14.68 -8.92
N GLN A 46 -16.63 -13.49 -8.63
CA GLN A 46 -16.93 -12.50 -9.66
C GLN A 46 -15.68 -12.02 -10.40
N GLN A 47 -14.55 -11.88 -9.70
CA GLN A 47 -13.25 -11.56 -10.29
C GLN A 47 -12.76 -12.69 -11.20
N GLY A 48 -12.92 -13.96 -10.79
CA GLY A 48 -12.61 -15.12 -11.61
C GLY A 48 -13.42 -15.12 -12.91
N VAL A 49 -14.74 -14.94 -12.81
CA VAL A 49 -15.64 -14.82 -13.97
C VAL A 49 -15.23 -13.66 -14.87
N TYR A 50 -14.97 -12.48 -14.29
CA TYR A 50 -14.56 -11.30 -15.05
C TYR A 50 -13.24 -11.54 -15.80
N LYS A 51 -12.27 -12.21 -15.18
CA LYS A 51 -10.99 -12.54 -15.82
C LYS A 51 -11.20 -13.43 -17.05
N VAL A 52 -11.99 -14.49 -16.91
CA VAL A 52 -12.30 -15.40 -18.04
C VAL A 52 -13.06 -14.65 -19.15
N LEU A 53 -14.05 -13.83 -18.78
CA LEU A 53 -14.81 -13.03 -19.74
C LEU A 53 -13.90 -12.02 -20.47
N LEU A 54 -12.97 -11.40 -19.75
CA LEU A 54 -11.99 -10.48 -20.32
C LEU A 54 -11.07 -11.19 -21.31
N GLU A 55 -10.57 -12.37 -20.96
CA GLU A 55 -9.76 -13.20 -21.86
C GLU A 55 -10.55 -13.59 -23.11
N ALA A 56 -11.80 -14.04 -22.97
CA ALA A 56 -12.67 -14.38 -24.10
C ALA A 56 -12.95 -13.15 -24.99
N TRP A 57 -13.22 -11.98 -24.38
CA TRP A 57 -13.41 -10.73 -25.10
C TRP A 57 -12.16 -10.34 -25.89
N ILE A 58 -10.97 -10.44 -25.29
CA ILE A 58 -9.69 -10.17 -25.98
C ILE A 58 -9.48 -11.15 -27.15
N GLN A 59 -9.78 -12.43 -26.98
CA GLN A 59 -9.67 -13.41 -28.07
C GLN A 59 -10.67 -13.14 -29.21
N GLY A 60 -11.83 -12.55 -28.90
CA GLY A 60 -12.83 -12.14 -29.89
C GLY A 60 -12.48 -10.86 -30.68
N LEU A 61 -11.47 -10.09 -30.27
CA LEU A 61 -11.05 -8.88 -30.97
C LEU A 61 -10.36 -9.18 -32.32
N SER A 62 -10.19 -8.15 -33.15
CA SER A 62 -9.32 -8.24 -34.33
C SER A 62 -7.84 -8.31 -33.90
N PRO A 63 -6.92 -8.81 -34.75
CA PRO A 63 -5.49 -8.77 -34.45
C PRO A 63 -4.97 -7.35 -34.17
N GLN A 64 -5.52 -6.35 -34.87
CA GLN A 64 -5.14 -4.95 -34.69
C GLN A 64 -5.60 -4.43 -33.32
N ASP A 65 -6.85 -4.68 -32.93
CA ASP A 65 -7.38 -4.22 -31.65
C ASP A 65 -6.72 -4.94 -30.47
N ARG A 66 -6.38 -6.23 -30.62
CA ARG A 66 -5.56 -6.95 -29.63
C ARG A 66 -4.18 -6.32 -29.47
N ALA A 67 -3.53 -5.93 -30.57
CA ALA A 67 -2.22 -5.27 -30.51
C ALA A 67 -2.30 -3.92 -29.78
N VAL A 68 -3.33 -3.12 -30.07
CA VAL A 68 -3.58 -1.85 -29.37
C VAL A 68 -3.82 -2.08 -27.87
N TYR A 69 -4.69 -3.04 -27.52
CA TYR A 69 -4.99 -3.37 -26.12
C TYR A 69 -3.75 -3.86 -25.35
N THR A 70 -2.94 -4.74 -25.94
CA THR A 70 -1.72 -5.27 -25.30
C THR A 70 -0.66 -4.19 -25.12
N GLN A 71 -0.49 -3.26 -26.07
CA GLN A 71 0.42 -2.12 -25.93
C GLN A 71 -0.03 -1.16 -24.82
N PHE A 72 -1.32 -0.80 -24.80
CA PHE A 72 -1.89 0.07 -23.77
C PHE A 72 -1.73 -0.53 -22.36
N THR A 73 -2.07 -1.81 -22.21
CA THR A 73 -1.99 -2.51 -20.92
C THR A 73 -0.57 -2.78 -20.45
N SER A 74 0.37 -3.06 -21.37
CA SER A 74 1.78 -3.28 -21.04
C SER A 74 2.47 -2.02 -20.51
N THR A 75 2.19 -0.86 -21.11
CA THR A 75 2.72 0.43 -20.63
C THR A 75 2.26 0.74 -19.20
N LYS A 76 1.00 0.41 -18.87
CA LYS A 76 0.44 0.63 -17.53
C LYS A 76 1.06 -0.25 -16.42
N ARG A 77 1.69 -1.38 -16.77
CA ARG A 77 2.33 -2.29 -15.80
C ARG A 77 3.85 -2.12 -15.65
N ARG A 78 4.50 -1.37 -16.53
CA ARG A 78 5.96 -1.14 -16.46
C ARG A 78 6.39 0.00 -15.54
N SER A 79 5.45 0.77 -14.95
CA SER A 79 5.78 1.95 -14.15
C SER A 79 5.95 1.71 -12.64
N SER A 80 5.85 0.47 -12.14
CA SER A 80 5.91 0.18 -10.69
C SER A 80 7.11 -0.66 -10.21
N THR A 81 8.05 -1.04 -11.09
CA THR A 81 9.24 -1.80 -10.67
C THR A 81 10.37 -0.88 -10.25
N LYS A 82 10.43 -0.51 -8.96
CA LYS A 82 11.68 -0.06 -8.33
C LYS A 82 12.67 -1.22 -8.42
N ALA A 83 13.68 -1.10 -9.26
CA ALA A 83 14.77 -2.04 -9.39
C ALA A 83 15.38 -2.32 -8.00
N ARG A 84 15.26 -3.57 -7.55
CA ARG A 84 15.95 -4.09 -6.37
C ARG A 84 17.42 -4.30 -6.77
N SER A 85 18.23 -3.26 -6.60
CA SER A 85 19.68 -3.35 -6.76
C SER A 85 20.25 -4.36 -5.74
N PRO A 86 21.17 -5.24 -6.14
CA PRO A 86 21.82 -6.18 -5.22
C PRO A 86 22.72 -5.45 -4.19
N PRO A 87 22.89 -6.00 -2.97
CA PRO A 87 23.64 -5.35 -1.90
C PRO A 87 25.15 -5.26 -2.22
N PRO A 88 25.85 -4.16 -1.85
CA PRO A 88 27.28 -4.05 -2.09
C PRO A 88 28.06 -4.98 -1.15
N SER A 89 28.85 -5.89 -1.72
CA SER A 89 29.86 -6.66 -0.98
C SER A 89 30.93 -5.69 -0.47
N LYS A 90 31.16 -5.66 0.85
CA LYS A 90 32.22 -4.86 1.45
C LYS A 90 33.52 -5.65 1.43
N VAL A 91 34.48 -5.21 0.61
CA VAL A 91 35.89 -5.62 0.71
C VAL A 91 36.51 -4.85 1.88
N CYS A 92 36.96 -5.56 2.91
CA CYS A 92 37.69 -5.00 4.05
C CYS A 92 39.17 -4.90 3.70
N VAL A 93 39.78 -3.71 3.83
CA VAL A 93 41.24 -3.53 3.84
C VAL A 93 41.64 -2.80 5.12
N THR A 94 42.52 -3.46 5.87
CA THR A 94 43.10 -3.06 7.16
C THR A 94 44.27 -2.08 6.98
N VAL A 95 44.33 -0.97 7.75
CA VAL A 95 45.57 -0.30 8.19
C VAL A 95 45.34 0.51 9.48
N LYS A 96 46.40 0.69 10.29
CA LYS A 96 46.39 0.96 11.75
C LYS A 96 46.79 2.41 12.13
N LYS A 97 46.10 2.95 13.16
CA LYS A 97 46.51 3.85 14.30
C LYS A 97 47.04 5.30 14.08
N ALA A 98 46.38 6.30 14.69
CA ALA A 98 46.88 7.09 15.87
C ALA A 98 45.97 8.28 16.33
N ALA A 99 45.63 8.26 17.63
CA ALA A 99 45.43 9.32 18.65
C ALA A 99 44.65 10.66 18.43
N SER A 100 43.56 10.76 19.21
CA SER A 100 43.18 11.84 20.18
C SER A 100 42.84 13.27 19.73
N SER A 101 41.55 13.64 19.85
CA SER A 101 41.08 14.78 20.68
C SER A 101 39.55 14.79 20.80
N ARG A 102 39.06 15.16 21.98
CA ARG A 102 37.65 15.21 22.41
C ARG A 102 37.10 16.62 22.18
N ALA A 103 35.97 16.77 21.49
CA ALA A 103 35.10 17.95 21.59
C ALA A 103 33.66 17.62 21.17
N THR A 104 32.76 18.30 21.84
CA THR A 104 31.30 18.18 21.95
C THR A 104 30.50 18.52 20.68
N ALA A 105 29.36 17.83 20.53
CA ALA A 105 28.07 18.24 19.95
C ALA A 105 28.05 19.06 18.64
N GLN A 106 27.36 18.56 17.61
CA GLN A 106 26.26 19.28 16.94
C GLN A 106 25.64 18.50 15.76
N THR A 107 24.31 18.39 15.85
CA THR A 107 23.29 18.47 14.78
C THR A 107 23.20 17.39 13.69
N LEU A 108 22.06 16.71 13.74
CA LEU A 108 21.40 15.93 12.71
C LEU A 108 21.28 16.73 11.40
N SER A 109 21.96 16.28 10.34
CA SER A 109 21.77 16.81 9.00
C SER A 109 20.47 16.24 8.40
N VAL A 110 19.39 17.00 8.56
CA VAL A 110 18.14 16.77 7.83
C VAL A 110 18.38 17.15 6.37
N ASN A 111 18.69 16.15 5.53
CA ASN A 111 18.76 16.32 4.08
C ASN A 111 17.35 16.59 3.51
N LYS A 112 16.92 17.86 3.56
CA LYS A 112 15.73 18.35 2.86
C LYS A 112 15.99 18.30 1.35
N ARG A 113 15.41 17.31 0.66
CA ARG A 113 15.41 17.23 -0.79
C ARG A 113 14.36 18.21 -1.31
N SER A 114 14.80 19.35 -1.81
CA SER A 114 13.96 20.38 -2.44
C SER A 114 13.28 19.83 -3.69
N MET A 115 11.94 19.84 -3.70
CA MET A 115 11.11 19.64 -4.89
C MET A 115 11.24 20.87 -5.78
N ALA A 116 12.07 20.79 -6.84
CA ALA A 116 12.10 21.82 -7.87
C ALA A 116 10.87 21.67 -8.78
N TYR A 117 9.81 22.45 -8.50
CA TYR A 117 8.70 22.66 -9.43
C TYR A 117 9.23 23.34 -10.69
N ARG A 118 9.14 22.65 -11.84
CA ARG A 118 9.48 23.22 -13.14
C ARG A 118 8.35 24.16 -13.56
N ALA A 119 8.43 25.41 -13.12
CA ALA A 119 7.59 26.49 -13.60
C ALA A 119 7.83 26.66 -15.11
N LYS A 120 6.83 26.32 -15.92
CA LYS A 120 6.71 26.85 -17.28
C LYS A 120 5.94 28.16 -17.16
N GLN A 121 6.74 29.20 -17.09
CA GLN A 121 6.51 30.59 -17.45
C GLN A 121 5.47 30.71 -18.57
N ASP A 122 4.30 31.25 -18.23
CA ASP A 122 3.45 31.99 -19.16
C ASP A 122 3.28 33.38 -18.56
N MET A 123 3.75 34.38 -19.30
CA MET A 123 3.69 35.78 -18.92
C MET A 123 2.33 36.31 -19.37
N SER A 124 1.45 36.65 -18.44
CA SER A 124 0.39 37.62 -18.72
C SER A 124 0.22 38.53 -17.52
N ASP A 125 0.69 39.74 -17.74
CA ASP A 125 0.61 40.95 -16.93
C ASP A 125 -0.86 41.37 -16.76
N SER A 126 -1.31 41.56 -15.52
CA SER A 126 -2.54 42.29 -15.21
C SER A 126 -2.43 42.85 -13.79
N ASP A 127 -2.15 44.14 -13.75
CA ASP A 127 -1.87 44.99 -12.60
C ASP A 127 -3.19 45.59 -12.07
N GLU A 128 -3.57 45.30 -10.82
CA GLU A 128 -4.54 46.09 -10.03
C GLU A 128 -4.31 45.80 -8.51
N GLU A 129 -3.43 46.58 -7.89
CA GLU A 129 -3.54 47.26 -6.59
C GLU A 129 -4.36 46.66 -5.38
N LYS A 130 -3.63 46.48 -4.25
CA LYS A 130 -3.91 46.91 -2.84
C LYS A 130 -4.79 46.07 -1.87
N SER A 131 -4.12 45.77 -0.73
CA SER A 131 -4.62 45.76 0.68
C SER A 131 -5.60 44.65 1.11
N ASP A 132 -5.58 44.06 2.30
CA ASP A 132 -4.95 44.38 3.59
C ASP A 132 -4.81 43.11 4.46
N SER A 133 -4.01 43.23 5.51
CA SER A 133 -3.61 42.20 6.48
C SER A 133 -4.77 41.61 7.30
N SER A 134 -4.72 40.31 7.62
CA SER A 134 -5.30 39.79 8.87
C SER A 134 -4.52 38.55 9.32
N ASP A 135 -3.58 38.84 10.20
CA ASP A 135 -2.92 37.90 11.11
C ASP A 135 -3.99 37.31 12.04
N SER A 136 -3.98 35.99 12.25
CA SER A 136 -4.79 35.35 13.28
C SER A 136 -3.98 34.16 13.81
N ASP A 137 -3.08 34.51 14.73
CA ASP A 137 -2.55 33.61 15.75
C ASP A 137 -3.71 33.20 16.69
N GLU A 138 -3.97 31.90 16.79
CA GLU A 138 -4.64 31.33 17.95
C GLU A 138 -3.82 30.12 18.43
N ASP A 139 -3.44 30.24 19.70
CA ASP A 139 -2.51 29.38 20.43
C ASP A 139 -3.04 27.96 20.70
N ASP A 140 -2.02 27.10 20.92
CA ASP A 140 -1.90 25.91 21.76
C ASP A 140 -3.12 25.47 22.59
N GLU A 141 -3.38 24.15 22.64
CA GLU A 141 -3.33 23.39 23.88
C GLU A 141 -3.66 21.89 23.65
N THR A 142 -2.97 21.07 24.44
CA THR A 142 -3.23 19.67 24.81
C THR A 142 -2.75 18.52 23.89
N SER A 143 -1.50 18.13 24.18
CA SER A 143 -0.94 16.81 23.90
C SER A 143 -1.66 15.73 24.71
N GLY A 144 -2.43 14.87 24.05
CA GLY A 144 -2.93 13.63 24.63
C GLY A 144 -1.89 12.50 24.54
N SER A 145 -1.00 12.42 25.53
CA SER A 145 -0.14 11.27 25.75
C SER A 145 -0.97 10.12 26.33
N SER A 146 -1.35 9.14 25.51
CA SER A 146 -1.87 7.87 26.03
C SER A 146 -0.67 6.98 26.33
N ASP A 147 -0.17 7.14 27.55
CA ASP A 147 0.66 6.16 28.23
C ASP A 147 -0.23 4.93 28.48
N SER A 148 0.17 3.77 27.97
CA SER A 148 -0.51 2.51 28.25
C SER A 148 0.57 1.53 28.65
N GLU A 149 0.56 1.26 29.94
CA GLU A 149 1.50 0.43 30.67
C GLU A 149 1.46 -1.02 30.15
N GLU A 150 2.64 -1.61 30.17
CA GLU A 150 3.01 -2.96 29.77
C GLU A 150 2.31 -4.00 30.67
N GLU A 151 1.76 -5.07 30.08
CA GLU A 151 1.59 -6.36 30.75
C GLU A 151 2.39 -7.41 29.99
N ASP A 152 3.42 -7.89 30.67
CA ASP A 152 4.42 -8.89 30.31
C ASP A 152 3.92 -10.26 30.80
N GLU A 153 3.59 -11.17 29.89
CA GLU A 153 3.46 -12.60 30.20
C GLU A 153 4.33 -13.40 29.22
N ASN A 154 5.54 -13.67 29.69
CA ASN A 154 6.41 -14.74 29.22
C ASN A 154 5.70 -16.09 29.36
N GLU A 155 5.78 -16.96 28.35
CA GLU A 155 5.79 -18.42 28.54
C GLU A 155 6.44 -19.12 27.32
N GLU A 156 7.75 -19.27 27.47
CA GLU A 156 8.67 -20.36 27.12
C GLU A 156 8.63 -21.07 25.74
N GLU A 157 9.81 -21.05 25.11
CA GLU A 157 10.24 -21.88 23.98
C GLU A 157 10.41 -23.33 24.43
N ASP A 158 9.91 -24.29 23.64
CA ASP A 158 10.40 -25.67 23.65
C ASP A 158 10.75 -26.07 22.20
N ASP A 159 12.04 -25.98 21.90
CA ASP A 159 12.70 -26.49 20.70
C ASP A 159 13.34 -27.85 21.07
N GLU A 160 12.63 -28.95 20.80
CA GLU A 160 13.16 -30.33 20.85
C GLU A 160 12.38 -31.10 19.77
N ASP A 161 12.90 -31.85 18.80
CA ASP A 161 14.21 -32.45 18.60
C ASP A 161 14.34 -32.75 17.09
N ARG A 162 15.55 -32.60 16.56
CA ARG A 162 15.93 -33.08 15.23
C ARG A 162 16.58 -34.44 15.39
N SER A 163 15.88 -35.49 14.98
CA SER A 163 16.43 -36.84 14.83
C SER A 163 15.53 -37.61 13.85
N SER A 164 15.96 -38.35 12.84
CA SER A 164 17.26 -38.76 12.33
C SER A 164 17.03 -39.21 10.88
N SER A 165 18.08 -39.13 10.07
CA SER A 165 18.39 -39.98 8.90
C SER A 165 18.10 -41.47 9.20
N GLU A 166 17.93 -42.43 8.28
CA GLU A 166 18.58 -42.71 6.99
C GLU A 166 17.81 -43.89 6.29
N GLU A 167 18.31 -44.35 5.12
CA GLU A 167 18.12 -45.68 4.49
C GLU A 167 16.70 -46.20 4.08
N SER A 168 16.43 -46.89 2.95
CA SER A 168 17.22 -47.66 1.99
C SER A 168 16.54 -47.63 0.61
N SER A 169 17.35 -47.61 -0.44
CA SER A 169 16.98 -48.17 -1.76
C SER A 169 16.83 -49.68 -1.65
N ASP A 170 15.86 -50.28 -2.35
CA ASP A 170 16.10 -51.57 -2.99
C ASP A 170 15.25 -51.74 -4.25
N SER A 171 15.89 -52.21 -5.31
CA SER A 171 15.31 -52.60 -6.59
C SER A 171 14.87 -54.05 -6.50
N GLU A 172 13.84 -54.51 -7.24
CA GLU A 172 13.91 -55.76 -8.02
C GLU A 172 12.65 -55.99 -8.88
N SER A 173 12.89 -56.62 -10.03
CA SER A 173 11.98 -56.98 -11.12
C SER A 173 11.02 -58.14 -10.79
N ASP A 174 9.88 -58.19 -11.48
CA ASP A 174 9.46 -59.32 -12.35
C ASP A 174 8.46 -58.81 -13.41
#